data_AF-A0A7W5FVF5-F1
#
_entry.id   AF-A0A7W5FVF5-F1
#
_cell.length_a   1.000
_cell.length_b   1.000
_cell.length_c   1.000
_cell.angle_alpha   90.00
_cell.angle_beta   90.00
_cell.angle_gamma   90.00
#
_symmetry.space_group_name_H-M   'P 1'
#
loop_
_entity.id
_entity.type
_entity.pdbx_description
1 polymer ?
#
loop_
_entity_poly.entity_id
_entity_poly.type
_entity_poly.pdbx_seq_one_letter_code
_entity_poly.pdbx_strand_id
1 'polypeptide(L)'
;MKHSGWQFELEAATLDCTSEAYVGLVRNADGSASLRLPYGYHPQPGDSKEHCLGHLSRVLARFAREYPKENTSKRDGYLRAAQGQASQPSREQDLDYSKLASHIALIRRMNDPSLLALVRAPGLASGFDARHISRNLERAVYLPDHTPYFDTMLMQPARLQRGSNDLVGLACWIALDALHHLFPAAADQEIAPSLLEEWETLAARCADSQHLPKDASLFGAGHESTLAQLQDAFDAATGSAPPVHAEARELADTLEQVLHCSANAGGGDIFGLQGFHRVWEAVCLNHALAHFGAARILSCDHELLYQATPAQRQRWTRTRHELFAWNGTARRPDLVVEGEDGRLLLIDFKYSAAYAQDAFFKTRPAAPSTRQQPKTWQDWRKFCEQAKLHQDIASLEAYRWLLMQRHLKSHEEDRIDVEIWAPGQEDGQRACAWQAWGESGRLPGTTFHQLSVRTLATADILRHYTAGFSLFA
;
A
#
# COMPACT_ATOMS: atom_id res chain seq x y z
N MET A 1 4.85 -23.97 -16.29
CA MET A 1 4.70 -23.09 -15.12
C MET A 1 3.82 -21.91 -15.52
N LYS A 2 2.52 -22.09 -15.39
CA LYS A 2 1.45 -21.08 -15.39
C LYS A 2 0.44 -21.56 -14.34
N HIS A 3 -0.57 -20.77 -14.01
CA HIS A 3 -1.69 -21.08 -13.10
C HIS A 3 -1.51 -20.61 -11.65
N SER A 4 -1.39 -19.29 -11.46
CA SER A 4 -2.14 -18.58 -10.41
C SER A 4 -3.22 -17.74 -11.10
N GLY A 5 -4.39 -17.55 -10.48
CA GLY A 5 -5.49 -16.70 -11.01
C GLY A 5 -5.15 -15.22 -11.13
N TRP A 6 -3.96 -14.85 -10.66
CA TRP A 6 -3.32 -13.56 -10.73
C TRP A 6 -2.22 -13.59 -11.79
N GLN A 7 -2.62 -13.41 -13.04
CA GLN A 7 -1.73 -13.52 -14.19
C GLN A 7 -1.02 -12.20 -14.48
N PHE A 8 -0.11 -11.81 -13.60
CA PHE A 8 0.83 -10.73 -13.87
C PHE A 8 2.28 -11.16 -13.71
N GLU A 9 3.19 -10.48 -14.40
CA GLU A 9 4.63 -10.62 -14.24
C GLU A 9 5.21 -9.42 -13.51
N LEU A 10 6.34 -9.58 -12.82
CA LEU A 10 7.07 -8.44 -12.28
C LEU A 10 7.80 -7.71 -13.39
N GLU A 11 7.53 -6.41 -13.53
CA GLU A 11 8.27 -5.54 -14.45
C GLU A 11 9.26 -4.69 -13.65
N ALA A 12 10.53 -4.76 -14.04
CA ALA A 12 11.56 -3.90 -13.47
C ALA A 12 11.23 -2.44 -13.77
N ALA A 13 11.35 -1.58 -12.76
CA ALA A 13 11.08 -0.17 -12.92
C ALA A 13 12.01 0.45 -13.98
N THR A 14 11.42 1.09 -14.99
CA THR A 14 12.16 1.96 -15.90
C THR A 14 11.87 3.41 -15.51
N LEU A 15 12.90 4.13 -15.07
CA LEU A 15 12.80 5.57 -14.85
C LEU A 15 13.09 6.27 -16.18
N ASP A 16 12.03 6.71 -16.86
CA ASP A 16 12.15 7.67 -17.97
C ASP A 16 12.32 9.09 -17.40
N CYS A 17 13.04 9.94 -18.14
CA CYS A 17 13.39 11.34 -17.80
C CYS A 17 12.24 12.27 -17.37
N THR A 18 11.00 11.90 -17.67
CA THR A 18 9.78 12.55 -17.22
C THR A 18 9.33 11.82 -15.96
N SER A 19 9.37 12.46 -14.80
CA SER A 19 9.10 11.90 -13.44
C SER A 19 7.67 11.38 -13.20
N GLU A 20 7.02 10.89 -14.25
CA GLU A 20 5.70 10.30 -14.33
C GLU A 20 5.76 8.76 -14.46
N ALA A 21 6.79 8.12 -13.89
CA ALA A 21 6.87 6.67 -13.88
C ALA A 21 5.65 6.12 -13.13
N TYR A 22 4.81 5.38 -13.84
CA TYR A 22 3.67 4.69 -13.27
C TYR A 22 4.16 3.49 -12.48
N VAL A 23 3.72 3.38 -11.23
CA VAL A 23 3.99 2.26 -10.32
C VAL A 23 2.66 1.60 -9.96
N GLY A 24 2.59 0.28 -10.08
CA GLY A 24 1.36 -0.49 -9.87
C GLY A 24 1.12 -1.52 -10.98
N LEU A 25 -0.04 -2.18 -10.95
CA LEU A 25 -0.45 -3.11 -11.99
C LEU A 25 -0.76 -2.35 -13.29
N VAL A 26 -0.31 -2.89 -14.43
CA VAL A 26 -0.49 -2.36 -15.80
C VAL A 26 -0.84 -3.52 -16.73
N ARG A 27 -1.71 -3.28 -17.72
CA ARG A 27 -1.89 -4.20 -18.85
C ARG A 27 -1.00 -3.79 -20.02
N ASN A 28 -0.19 -4.72 -20.51
CA ASN A 28 0.67 -4.56 -21.68
C ASN A 28 -0.15 -4.58 -22.97
N ALA A 29 0.46 -4.10 -24.06
CA ALA A 29 -0.20 -4.03 -25.37
C ALA A 29 -0.58 -5.42 -25.93
N ASP A 30 0.11 -6.48 -25.50
CA ASP A 30 -0.18 -7.86 -25.86
C ASP A 30 -1.31 -8.51 -25.03
N GLY A 31 -1.90 -7.74 -24.10
CA GLY A 31 -2.97 -8.21 -23.23
C GLY A 31 -2.49 -8.90 -21.94
N SER A 32 -1.19 -9.10 -21.74
CA SER A 32 -0.63 -9.57 -20.47
C SER A 32 -0.70 -8.48 -19.39
N ALA A 33 -0.65 -8.85 -18.12
CA ALA A 33 -0.53 -7.90 -17.02
C ALA A 33 0.88 -7.90 -16.41
N SER A 34 1.31 -6.76 -15.91
CA SER A 34 2.59 -6.59 -15.24
C SER A 34 2.44 -5.71 -14.01
N LEU A 35 3.08 -6.09 -12.92
CA LEU A 35 3.26 -5.25 -11.73
C LEU A 35 4.55 -4.45 -11.89
N ARG A 36 4.41 -3.15 -12.13
CA ARG A 36 5.54 -2.21 -12.15
C ARG A 36 5.88 -1.80 -10.74
N LEU A 37 7.04 -2.26 -10.27
CA LEU A 37 7.53 -1.91 -8.94
C LEU A 37 8.18 -0.52 -8.95
N PRO A 38 8.30 0.14 -7.78
CA PRO A 38 9.12 1.35 -7.66
C PRO A 38 10.57 1.10 -8.09
N TYR A 39 11.24 2.10 -8.63
CA TYR A 39 12.66 2.00 -8.91
C TYR A 39 13.46 1.83 -7.63
N GLY A 40 14.51 1.01 -7.70
CA GLY A 40 15.27 0.57 -6.53
C GLY A 40 14.54 -0.48 -5.69
N TYR A 41 13.28 -0.81 -5.97
CA TYR A 41 12.59 -1.89 -5.27
C TYR A 41 13.13 -3.24 -5.74
N HIS A 42 13.72 -3.99 -4.81
CA HIS A 42 14.11 -5.38 -5.03
C HIS A 42 13.27 -6.27 -4.10
N PRO A 43 12.49 -7.24 -4.63
CA PRO A 43 11.82 -8.24 -3.81
C PRO A 43 12.84 -8.98 -2.94
N GLN A 44 12.50 -9.24 -1.68
CA GLN A 44 13.37 -10.01 -0.80
C GLN A 44 13.36 -11.49 -1.20
N PRO A 45 14.40 -12.28 -0.85
CA PRO A 45 14.38 -13.72 -1.07
C PRO A 45 13.14 -14.36 -0.41
N GLY A 46 12.28 -14.99 -1.21
CA GLY A 46 11.04 -15.61 -0.76
C GLY A 46 9.78 -14.76 -1.00
N ASP A 47 9.91 -13.49 -1.39
CA ASP A 47 8.76 -12.68 -1.78
C ASP A 47 8.13 -13.19 -3.08
N SER A 48 6.84 -13.53 -3.02
CA SER A 48 6.05 -13.76 -4.23
C SER A 48 5.69 -12.43 -4.91
N LYS A 49 5.26 -12.51 -6.16
CA LYS A 49 4.76 -11.33 -6.90
C LYS A 49 3.47 -10.78 -6.27
N GLU A 50 2.66 -11.65 -5.68
CA GLU A 50 1.47 -11.32 -4.90
C GLU A 50 1.83 -10.56 -3.62
N HIS A 51 2.88 -10.98 -2.91
CA HIS A 51 3.37 -10.26 -1.73
C HIS A 51 3.84 -8.85 -2.11
N CYS A 52 4.56 -8.71 -3.22
CA CYS A 52 4.96 -7.41 -3.73
C CYS A 52 3.75 -6.52 -4.06
N LEU A 53 2.69 -7.08 -4.64
CA LEU A 53 1.43 -6.37 -4.90
C LEU A 53 0.79 -5.88 -3.61
N GLY A 54 0.65 -6.74 -2.61
CA GLY A 54 0.03 -6.38 -1.34
C GLY A 54 0.83 -5.33 -0.57
N HIS A 55 2.16 -5.46 -0.53
CA HIS A 55 3.03 -4.44 0.08
C HIS A 55 2.89 -3.08 -0.62
N LEU A 56 2.98 -3.05 -1.95
CA LEU A 56 2.80 -1.82 -2.71
C LEU A 56 1.40 -1.21 -2.48
N SER A 57 0.36 -2.04 -2.42
CA SER A 57 -1.01 -1.59 -2.17
C SER A 57 -1.15 -0.92 -0.80
N ARG A 58 -0.46 -1.43 0.24
CA ARG A 58 -0.41 -0.79 1.56
C ARG A 58 0.25 0.59 1.51
N VAL A 59 1.39 0.71 0.82
CA VAL A 59 2.13 1.99 0.66
C VAL A 59 1.21 3.04 0.06
N LEU A 60 0.55 2.66 -1.03
CA LEU A 60 -0.24 3.60 -1.80
C LEU A 60 -1.56 3.94 -1.08
N ALA A 61 -2.18 2.96 -0.41
CA ALA A 61 -3.35 3.21 0.44
C ALA A 61 -3.02 4.16 1.60
N ARG A 62 -1.83 4.03 2.21
CA ARG A 62 -1.36 4.98 3.24
C ARG A 62 -1.21 6.39 2.66
N PHE A 63 -0.49 6.50 1.54
CA PHE A 63 -0.28 7.78 0.88
C PHE A 63 -1.60 8.46 0.50
N ALA A 64 -2.53 7.72 -0.10
CA ALA A 64 -3.84 8.26 -0.48
C ALA A 64 -4.67 8.73 0.73
N ARG A 65 -4.62 8.00 1.85
CA ARG A 65 -5.32 8.37 3.09
C ARG A 65 -4.75 9.67 3.69
N GLU A 66 -3.43 9.83 3.62
CA GLU A 66 -2.73 10.98 4.18
C GLU A 66 -2.79 12.23 3.27
N TYR A 67 -2.81 12.05 1.94
CA TYR A 67 -2.67 13.12 0.94
C TYR A 67 -3.76 13.08 -0.15
N PRO A 68 -5.05 13.18 0.20
CA PRO A 68 -6.16 13.00 -0.76
C PRO A 68 -6.22 14.06 -1.87
N LYS A 69 -5.55 15.20 -1.70
CA LYS A 69 -5.55 16.32 -2.68
C LYS A 69 -4.51 16.20 -3.79
N GLU A 70 -3.49 15.34 -3.62
CA GLU A 70 -2.47 15.10 -4.64
C GLU A 70 -2.99 14.12 -5.73
N ASN A 71 -4.20 13.55 -5.57
CA ASN A 71 -4.84 12.59 -6.47
C ASN A 71 -5.65 13.27 -7.60
N THR A 72 -5.04 13.63 -8.72
CA THR A 72 -5.74 14.31 -9.83
C THR A 72 -5.60 13.69 -11.21
N SER A 73 -4.88 12.56 -11.39
CA SER A 73 -4.76 11.93 -12.72
C SER A 73 -5.85 10.90 -12.99
N LYS A 74 -6.25 10.79 -14.27
CA LYS A 74 -7.24 9.80 -14.75
C LYS A 74 -6.73 8.35 -14.72
N ARG A 75 -5.44 8.14 -14.43
CA ARG A 75 -4.80 6.82 -14.31
C ARG A 75 -4.52 6.43 -12.85
N ASP A 76 -4.83 7.30 -11.89
CA ASP A 76 -4.62 7.03 -10.47
C ASP A 76 -5.89 6.39 -9.91
N GLY A 77 -5.83 5.13 -9.49
CA GLY A 77 -6.90 4.51 -8.72
C GLY A 77 -6.53 4.47 -7.24
N TYR A 78 -7.17 5.30 -6.41
CA TYR A 78 -7.12 5.15 -4.95
C TYR A 78 -8.45 5.43 -4.27
N LEU A 79 -8.88 4.45 -3.47
CA LEU A 79 -9.78 4.50 -2.32
C LEU A 79 -10.41 5.87 -2.02
N ARG A 80 -11.50 6.17 -2.75
CA ARG A 80 -12.78 6.71 -2.24
C ARG A 80 -13.67 7.13 -3.42
N ALA A 81 -14.67 6.32 -3.74
CA ALA A 81 -15.92 6.91 -4.21
C ALA A 81 -16.64 7.53 -3.00
N ALA A 82 -16.77 8.87 -2.98
CA ALA A 82 -17.94 9.45 -2.35
C ALA A 82 -19.17 8.88 -3.06
N GLN A 83 -20.20 8.46 -2.31
CA GLN A 83 -21.43 7.90 -2.88
C GLN A 83 -21.94 8.80 -4.03
N GLY A 84 -22.01 8.25 -5.25
CA GLY A 84 -22.80 8.86 -6.33
C GLY A 84 -22.13 9.09 -7.69
N GLN A 85 -20.86 8.73 -7.93
CA GLN A 85 -20.28 8.76 -9.28
C GLN A 85 -19.81 7.38 -9.74
N ALA A 86 -20.70 6.65 -10.40
CA ALA A 86 -20.41 5.39 -11.05
C ALA A 86 -19.64 5.67 -12.37
N SER A 87 -18.38 5.25 -12.43
CA SER A 87 -17.68 5.08 -13.70
C SER A 87 -18.10 3.74 -14.28
N GLN A 88 -18.65 3.71 -15.49
CA GLN A 88 -18.99 2.45 -16.16
C GLN A 88 -17.71 1.61 -16.33
N PRO A 89 -17.71 0.33 -15.89
CA PRO A 89 -16.57 -0.55 -16.10
C PRO A 89 -16.40 -0.77 -17.60
N SER A 90 -15.31 -0.24 -18.16
CA SER A 90 -14.98 -0.41 -19.56
C SER A 90 -13.80 -1.37 -19.67
N ARG A 91 -14.10 -2.63 -20.00
CA ARG A 91 -13.19 -3.75 -20.34
C ARG A 91 -12.67 -4.59 -19.17
N GLU A 92 -12.23 -5.80 -19.52
CA GLU A 92 -11.46 -6.78 -18.72
C GLU A 92 -10.31 -6.20 -17.87
N GLN A 93 -9.90 -4.95 -18.12
CA GLN A 93 -8.93 -4.21 -17.33
C GLN A 93 -9.33 -4.13 -15.85
N ASP A 94 -10.63 -4.18 -15.51
CA ASP A 94 -11.11 -4.01 -14.14
C ASP A 94 -11.02 -5.29 -13.29
N LEU A 95 -10.81 -6.47 -13.89
CA LEU A 95 -11.00 -7.77 -13.22
C LEU A 95 -9.93 -8.08 -12.16
N ASP A 96 -8.64 -7.97 -12.48
CA ASP A 96 -7.56 -8.32 -11.53
C ASP A 96 -7.44 -7.30 -10.37
N TYR A 97 -7.86 -6.07 -10.60
CA TYR A 97 -7.87 -5.00 -9.60
C TYR A 97 -9.10 -5.10 -8.70
N SER A 98 -10.24 -5.48 -9.28
CA SER A 98 -11.44 -5.85 -8.53
C SER A 98 -11.15 -7.02 -7.58
N LYS A 99 -10.31 -8.00 -7.97
CA LYS A 99 -9.89 -9.08 -7.07
C LYS A 99 -9.20 -8.52 -5.82
N LEU A 100 -8.19 -7.64 -5.95
CA LEU A 100 -7.47 -7.11 -4.79
C LEU A 100 -8.38 -6.36 -3.84
N ALA A 101 -9.20 -5.47 -4.40
CA ALA A 101 -10.16 -4.69 -3.63
C ALA A 101 -11.16 -5.61 -2.90
N SER A 102 -11.64 -6.67 -3.55
CA SER A 102 -12.57 -7.63 -2.96
C SER A 102 -11.94 -8.40 -1.78
N HIS A 103 -10.66 -8.80 -1.89
CA HIS A 103 -9.96 -9.43 -0.76
C HIS A 103 -9.75 -8.45 0.40
N ILE A 104 -9.38 -7.20 0.12
CA ILE A 104 -9.26 -6.16 1.17
C ILE A 104 -10.61 -5.93 1.85
N ALA A 105 -11.70 -5.85 1.08
CA ALA A 105 -13.06 -5.68 1.59
C ALA A 105 -13.51 -6.87 2.45
N LEU A 106 -13.20 -8.10 2.03
CA LEU A 106 -13.46 -9.31 2.80
C LEU A 106 -12.73 -9.27 4.14
N ILE A 107 -11.42 -9.00 4.13
CA ILE A 107 -10.62 -8.97 5.38
C ILE A 107 -11.14 -7.88 6.32
N ARG A 108 -11.43 -6.68 5.81
CA ARG A 108 -12.04 -5.59 6.60
C ARG A 108 -13.35 -6.01 7.26
N ARG A 109 -14.23 -6.65 6.48
CA ARG A 109 -15.53 -7.12 6.97
C ARG A 109 -15.34 -8.19 8.04
N MET A 110 -14.47 -9.17 7.80
CA MET A 110 -14.16 -10.23 8.75
C MET A 110 -13.51 -9.72 10.05
N ASN A 111 -12.86 -8.56 10.01
CA ASN A 111 -12.27 -7.92 11.19
C ASN A 111 -13.32 -7.44 12.20
N ASP A 112 -14.62 -7.46 11.86
CA ASP A 112 -15.71 -7.26 12.82
C ASP A 112 -16.05 -8.59 13.54
N PRO A 113 -15.79 -8.71 14.86
CA PRO A 113 -16.12 -9.91 15.63
C PRO A 113 -17.61 -10.27 15.64
N SER A 114 -18.50 -9.32 15.32
CA SER A 114 -19.95 -9.55 15.27
C SER A 114 -20.33 -10.63 14.25
N LEU A 115 -19.55 -10.81 13.17
CA LEU A 115 -19.78 -11.84 12.17
C LEU A 115 -19.58 -13.26 12.71
N LEU A 116 -18.76 -13.43 13.76
CA LEU A 116 -18.63 -14.73 14.44
C LEU A 116 -19.91 -15.13 15.18
N ALA A 117 -20.79 -14.18 15.51
CA ALA A 117 -22.10 -14.48 16.09
C ALA A 117 -23.01 -15.22 15.10
N LEU A 118 -22.80 -15.06 13.78
CA LEU A 118 -23.53 -15.81 12.74
C LEU A 118 -23.27 -17.33 12.81
N VAL A 119 -22.12 -17.73 13.36
CA VAL A 119 -21.75 -19.14 13.61
C VAL A 119 -22.36 -19.66 14.91
N ARG A 120 -22.65 -18.75 15.85
CA ARG A 120 -23.09 -19.08 17.23
C ARG A 120 -24.60 -18.91 17.45
N ALA A 121 -25.37 -18.55 16.42
CA ALA A 121 -26.81 -18.36 16.53
C ALA A 121 -27.54 -19.70 16.81
N PRO A 122 -28.31 -19.82 17.91
CA PRO A 122 -29.13 -20.99 18.16
C PRO A 122 -30.30 -21.01 17.17
N GLY A 123 -30.20 -21.83 16.13
CA GLY A 123 -31.34 -22.07 15.25
C GLY A 123 -32.41 -22.96 15.92
N LEU A 124 -33.68 -22.75 15.53
CA LEU A 124 -34.78 -23.64 15.87
C LEU A 124 -34.55 -24.96 15.13
N ALA A 125 -34.57 -26.09 15.84
CA ALA A 125 -34.41 -27.41 15.21
C ALA A 125 -35.46 -27.61 14.11
N SER A 126 -35.00 -28.01 12.92
CA SER A 126 -35.83 -28.40 11.79
C SER A 126 -36.77 -29.53 12.19
N GLY A 127 -38.07 -29.28 12.07
CA GLY A 127 -39.12 -30.29 12.18
C GLY A 127 -39.46 -30.67 13.62
N PHE A 128 -40.63 -30.25 14.07
CA PHE A 128 -41.29 -30.87 15.21
C PHE A 128 -41.51 -32.36 14.91
N ASP A 129 -40.76 -33.24 15.59
CA ASP A 129 -40.94 -34.69 15.45
C ASP A 129 -42.19 -35.13 16.25
N ALA A 130 -43.31 -35.26 15.54
CA ALA A 130 -44.60 -35.68 16.11
C ALA A 130 -44.54 -37.03 16.85
N ARG A 131 -43.51 -37.86 16.60
CA ARG A 131 -43.31 -39.15 17.31
C ARG A 131 -42.96 -38.97 18.80
N HIS A 132 -42.56 -37.77 19.21
CA HIS A 132 -42.23 -37.44 20.59
C HIS A 132 -43.42 -36.81 21.37
N ILE A 133 -44.57 -36.56 20.73
CA ILE A 133 -45.79 -36.08 21.42
C ILE A 133 -46.22 -37.07 22.50
N SER A 134 -46.17 -38.37 22.20
CA SER A 134 -46.60 -39.44 23.09
C SER A 134 -45.91 -39.39 24.46
N ARG A 135 -44.62 -39.04 24.49
CA ARG A 135 -43.85 -38.90 25.74
C ARG A 135 -44.20 -37.66 26.55
N ASN A 136 -44.83 -36.67 25.93
CA ASN A 136 -45.23 -35.43 26.60
C ASN A 136 -46.69 -35.47 27.07
N LEU A 137 -47.53 -36.37 26.52
CA LEU A 137 -48.95 -36.50 26.89
C LEU A 137 -49.18 -36.73 28.39
N GLU A 138 -48.27 -37.44 29.07
CA GLU A 138 -48.33 -37.65 30.52
C GLU A 138 -48.26 -36.34 31.34
N ARG A 139 -47.79 -35.26 30.72
CA ARG A 139 -47.65 -33.93 31.32
C ARG A 139 -48.67 -32.93 30.78
N ALA A 140 -49.57 -33.37 29.90
CA ALA A 140 -50.65 -32.52 29.41
C ALA A 140 -51.65 -32.23 30.53
N VAL A 141 -52.06 -30.97 30.65
CA VAL A 141 -53.26 -30.58 31.37
C VAL A 141 -54.41 -30.73 30.39
N TYR A 142 -55.38 -31.58 30.69
CA TYR A 142 -56.52 -31.82 29.81
C TYR A 142 -57.62 -30.80 30.09
N LEU A 143 -58.06 -30.10 29.05
CA LEU A 143 -59.20 -29.19 29.10
C LEU A 143 -60.52 -29.98 29.22
N PRO A 144 -61.65 -29.33 29.58
CA PRO A 144 -62.94 -30.01 29.78
C PRO A 144 -63.49 -30.76 28.55
N ASP A 145 -62.98 -30.43 27.35
CA ASP A 145 -63.28 -31.10 26.08
C ASP A 145 -62.29 -32.26 25.76
N HIS A 146 -61.45 -32.62 26.73
CA HIS A 146 -60.37 -33.60 26.61
C HIS A 146 -59.23 -33.20 25.66
N THR A 147 -59.17 -31.93 25.23
CA THR A 147 -58.05 -31.44 24.44
C THR A 147 -56.80 -31.32 25.33
N PRO A 148 -55.66 -31.93 24.97
CA PRO A 148 -54.43 -31.82 25.74
C PRO A 148 -53.82 -30.42 25.57
N TYR A 149 -53.62 -29.72 26.68
CA TYR A 149 -52.93 -28.43 26.77
C TYR A 149 -51.59 -28.63 27.49
N PHE A 150 -50.50 -28.07 26.94
CA PHE A 150 -49.16 -28.18 27.50
C PHE A 150 -48.68 -26.81 27.96
N ASP A 151 -48.49 -26.63 29.27
CA ASP A 151 -48.02 -25.37 29.86
C ASP A 151 -46.53 -25.11 29.52
N THR A 152 -45.73 -26.18 29.47
CA THR A 152 -44.35 -26.18 28.96
C THR A 152 -44.08 -27.49 28.21
N MET A 153 -43.68 -27.41 26.94
CA MET A 153 -43.18 -28.58 26.21
C MET A 153 -41.71 -28.83 26.56
N LEU A 154 -41.29 -30.10 26.65
CA LEU A 154 -39.89 -30.45 26.40
C LEU A 154 -39.61 -30.18 24.93
N MET A 155 -39.43 -28.91 24.57
CA MET A 155 -38.74 -28.55 23.35
C MET A 155 -37.42 -29.31 23.39
N GLN A 156 -37.04 -29.93 22.27
CA GLN A 156 -35.65 -30.35 22.14
C GLN A 156 -34.79 -29.14 22.53
N PRO A 157 -33.77 -29.29 23.40
CA PRO A 157 -32.88 -28.18 23.70
C PRO A 157 -32.48 -27.57 22.36
N ALA A 158 -32.57 -26.24 22.24
CA ALA A 158 -32.17 -25.53 21.03
C ALA A 158 -30.79 -26.05 20.62
N ARG A 159 -30.77 -26.99 19.68
CA ARG A 159 -29.52 -27.47 19.12
C ARG A 159 -29.11 -26.32 18.23
N LEU A 160 -27.91 -25.80 18.43
CA LEU A 160 -27.21 -24.98 17.45
C LEU A 160 -27.40 -25.64 16.08
N GLN A 161 -28.41 -25.20 15.32
CA GLN A 161 -28.55 -25.61 13.94
C GLN A 161 -27.42 -24.92 13.21
N ARG A 162 -26.44 -25.75 12.87
CA ARG A 162 -25.26 -25.43 12.08
C ARG A 162 -25.63 -25.27 10.60
N GLY A 163 -26.62 -24.43 10.29
CA GLY A 163 -27.17 -24.24 8.93
C GLY A 163 -26.54 -23.08 8.15
N SER A 164 -26.06 -22.03 8.83
CA SER A 164 -25.32 -20.90 8.26
C SER A 164 -23.80 -21.11 8.24
N ASN A 165 -23.36 -22.34 8.51
CA ASN A 165 -21.99 -22.67 8.94
C ASN A 165 -20.91 -22.55 7.87
N ASP A 166 -21.26 -22.50 6.58
CA ASP A 166 -20.26 -22.62 5.51
C ASP A 166 -19.77 -21.25 5.02
N LEU A 167 -20.58 -20.19 5.06
CA LEU A 167 -20.17 -18.87 4.55
C LEU A 167 -19.07 -18.22 5.40
N VAL A 168 -19.20 -18.25 6.73
CA VAL A 168 -18.19 -17.66 7.62
C VAL A 168 -16.90 -18.49 7.59
N GLY A 169 -17.01 -19.82 7.57
CA GLY A 169 -15.84 -20.70 7.42
C GLY A 169 -15.10 -20.49 6.10
N LEU A 170 -15.85 -20.39 5.01
CA LEU A 170 -15.35 -20.07 3.68
C LEU A 170 -14.68 -18.69 3.64
N ALA A 171 -15.31 -17.68 4.25
CA ALA A 171 -14.75 -16.34 4.38
C ALA A 171 -13.45 -16.31 5.18
N CYS A 172 -13.40 -17.00 6.33
CA CYS A 172 -12.17 -17.14 7.11
C CYS A 172 -11.06 -17.80 6.28
N TRP A 173 -11.38 -18.87 5.55
CA TRP A 173 -10.39 -19.57 4.72
C TRP A 173 -9.82 -18.67 3.63
N ILE A 174 -10.67 -17.98 2.86
CA ILE A 174 -10.25 -17.08 1.79
C ILE A 174 -9.48 -15.88 2.35
N ALA A 175 -9.93 -15.31 3.47
CA ALA A 175 -9.25 -14.19 4.11
C ALA A 175 -7.86 -14.60 4.61
N LEU A 176 -7.70 -15.79 5.20
CA LEU A 176 -6.40 -16.30 5.65
C LEU A 176 -5.45 -16.59 4.50
N ASP A 177 -5.93 -17.20 3.41
CA ASP A 177 -5.12 -17.44 2.21
C ASP A 177 -4.63 -16.09 1.61
N ALA A 178 -5.49 -15.08 1.57
CA ALA A 178 -5.12 -13.73 1.15
C ALA A 178 -4.15 -13.04 2.11
N LEU A 179 -4.32 -13.18 3.43
CA LEU A 179 -3.37 -12.67 4.42
C LEU A 179 -2.00 -13.33 4.23
N HIS A 180 -1.94 -14.63 4.02
CA HIS A 180 -0.68 -15.36 3.84
C HIS A 180 0.08 -14.90 2.58
N HIS A 181 -0.63 -14.74 1.46
CA HIS A 181 0.00 -14.51 0.16
C HIS A 181 0.14 -13.03 -0.25
N LEU A 182 -0.85 -12.19 0.08
CA LEU A 182 -0.84 -10.76 -0.26
C LEU A 182 -0.32 -9.91 0.91
N PHE A 183 -0.70 -10.23 2.15
CA PHE A 183 -0.49 -9.34 3.30
C PHE A 183 0.16 -10.03 4.51
N PRO A 184 1.28 -10.76 4.36
CA PRO A 184 1.82 -11.63 5.42
C PRO A 184 2.14 -10.85 6.71
N ALA A 185 2.68 -9.64 6.59
CA ALA A 185 2.97 -8.79 7.74
C ALA A 185 1.71 -8.25 8.46
N ALA A 186 0.55 -8.26 7.82
CA ALA A 186 -0.67 -7.66 8.35
C ALA A 186 -1.42 -8.58 9.30
N ALA A 187 -1.26 -9.91 9.17
CA ALA A 187 -1.91 -10.89 10.05
C ALA A 187 -1.57 -10.63 11.52
N ASP A 188 -0.29 -10.41 11.82
CA ASP A 188 0.18 -10.16 13.20
C ASP A 188 0.00 -8.72 13.67
N GLN A 189 -0.15 -7.77 12.74
CA GLN A 189 -0.13 -6.33 13.04
C GLN A 189 -1.53 -5.71 13.14
N GLU A 190 -2.52 -6.24 12.42
CA GLU A 190 -3.82 -5.61 12.26
C GLU A 190 -5.00 -6.44 12.75
N ILE A 191 -4.84 -7.76 12.80
CA ILE A 191 -5.89 -8.67 13.27
C ILE A 191 -5.58 -9.05 14.72
N ALA A 192 -6.59 -8.95 15.59
CA ALA A 192 -6.42 -9.33 16.99
C ALA A 192 -6.06 -10.83 17.10
N PRO A 193 -5.05 -11.24 17.90
CA PRO A 193 -4.61 -12.64 17.95
C PRO A 193 -5.74 -13.63 18.27
N SER A 194 -6.64 -13.28 19.20
CA SER A 194 -7.82 -14.10 19.53
C SER A 194 -8.82 -14.24 18.38
N LEU A 195 -8.94 -13.21 17.53
CA LEU A 195 -9.80 -13.27 16.34
C LEU A 195 -9.17 -14.14 15.26
N LEU A 196 -7.84 -14.03 15.10
CA LEU A 196 -7.07 -14.83 14.15
C LEU A 196 -7.15 -16.33 14.47
N GLU A 197 -7.00 -16.73 15.74
CA GLU A 197 -7.14 -18.13 16.18
C GLU A 197 -8.53 -18.71 15.87
N GLU A 198 -9.58 -17.90 16.04
CA GLU A 198 -10.95 -18.30 15.67
C GLU A 198 -11.10 -18.43 14.15
N TRP A 199 -10.49 -17.53 13.35
CA TRP A 199 -10.48 -17.66 11.89
C TRP A 199 -9.77 -18.93 11.45
N GLU A 200 -8.61 -19.23 12.02
CA GLU A 200 -7.84 -20.45 11.71
C GLU A 200 -8.66 -21.71 12.02
N THR A 201 -9.36 -21.72 13.16
CA THR A 201 -10.23 -22.83 13.55
C THR A 201 -11.40 -23.01 12.58
N LEU A 202 -12.05 -21.92 12.17
CA LEU A 202 -13.18 -21.96 11.24
C LEU A 202 -12.74 -22.33 9.82
N ALA A 203 -11.59 -21.83 9.38
CA ALA A 203 -11.00 -22.13 8.09
C ALA A 203 -10.55 -23.59 8.00
N ALA A 204 -9.90 -24.14 9.03
CA ALA A 204 -9.51 -25.55 9.07
C ALA A 204 -10.73 -26.48 8.95
N ARG A 205 -11.81 -26.15 9.66
CA ARG A 205 -13.07 -26.89 9.55
C ARG A 205 -13.70 -26.80 8.16
N CYS A 206 -13.64 -25.62 7.53
CA CYS A 206 -14.10 -25.43 6.15
C CYS A 206 -13.26 -26.25 5.17
N ALA A 207 -11.93 -26.23 5.31
CA ALA A 207 -11.03 -27.03 4.49
C ALA A 207 -11.34 -28.53 4.60
N ASP A 208 -11.56 -29.03 5.82
CA ASP A 208 -11.95 -30.42 6.04
C ASP A 208 -13.31 -30.77 5.41
N SER A 209 -14.33 -29.91 5.51
CA SER A 209 -15.64 -30.17 4.93
C SER A 209 -15.63 -30.14 3.41
N GLN A 210 -14.87 -29.22 2.83
CA GLN A 210 -14.70 -29.09 1.39
C GLN A 210 -13.63 -30.05 0.83
N HIS A 211 -12.99 -30.87 1.68
CA HIS A 211 -11.91 -31.79 1.32
C HIS A 211 -10.75 -31.10 0.58
N LEU A 212 -10.45 -29.85 0.93
CA LEU A 212 -9.36 -29.10 0.33
C LEU A 212 -8.02 -29.77 0.67
N PRO A 213 -7.11 -29.92 -0.30
CA PRO A 213 -5.77 -30.42 -0.02
C PRO A 213 -4.99 -29.43 0.88
N LYS A 214 -3.98 -29.93 1.60
CA LYS A 214 -3.21 -29.12 2.56
C LYS A 214 -2.47 -27.94 1.93
N ASP A 215 -2.18 -28.02 0.64
CA ASP A 215 -1.54 -27.00 -0.19
C ASP A 215 -2.53 -26.25 -1.09
N ALA A 216 -3.85 -26.38 -0.83
CA ALA A 216 -4.87 -25.60 -1.51
C ALA A 216 -4.64 -24.10 -1.27
N SER A 217 -4.65 -23.34 -2.35
CA SER A 217 -4.51 -21.88 -2.30
C SER A 217 -5.06 -21.26 -3.57
N LEU A 218 -5.68 -20.08 -3.44
CA LEU A 218 -6.06 -19.24 -4.57
C LEU A 218 -4.87 -18.57 -5.25
N PHE A 219 -3.68 -18.63 -4.65
CA PHE A 219 -2.45 -18.03 -5.17
C PHE A 219 -1.40 -19.09 -5.59
N GLY A 220 -1.66 -20.37 -5.30
CA GLY A 220 -0.77 -21.49 -5.62
C GLY A 220 -1.06 -22.17 -6.97
N ALA A 221 -0.27 -23.21 -7.29
CA ALA A 221 -0.34 -23.95 -8.56
C ALA A 221 -1.68 -24.72 -8.76
N GLY A 222 -2.43 -24.96 -7.69
CA GLY A 222 -3.74 -25.60 -7.70
C GLY A 222 -4.92 -24.61 -7.75
N HIS A 223 -4.67 -23.34 -8.09
CA HIS A 223 -5.66 -22.27 -8.03
C HIS A 223 -6.99 -22.62 -8.72
N GLU A 224 -6.98 -23.10 -9.96
CA GLU A 224 -8.22 -23.34 -10.72
C GLU A 224 -9.11 -24.41 -10.05
N SER A 225 -8.50 -25.49 -9.55
CA SER A 225 -9.20 -26.54 -8.83
C SER A 225 -9.68 -26.08 -7.46
N THR A 226 -8.89 -25.26 -6.77
CA THR A 226 -9.25 -24.68 -5.47
C THR A 226 -10.41 -23.71 -5.64
N LEU A 227 -10.33 -22.80 -6.62
CA LEU A 227 -11.38 -21.84 -6.94
C LEU A 227 -12.70 -22.55 -7.26
N ALA A 228 -12.68 -23.57 -8.12
CA ALA A 228 -13.88 -24.34 -8.46
C ALA A 228 -14.54 -24.97 -7.24
N GLN A 229 -13.74 -25.58 -6.34
CA GLN A 229 -14.26 -26.16 -5.09
C GLN A 229 -14.87 -25.10 -4.17
N LEU A 230 -14.25 -23.92 -4.07
CA LEU A 230 -14.77 -22.83 -3.24
C LEU A 230 -16.03 -22.20 -3.83
N GLN A 231 -16.13 -22.12 -5.17
CA GLN A 231 -17.34 -21.70 -5.87
C GLN A 231 -18.49 -22.69 -5.65
N ASP A 232 -18.24 -23.99 -5.80
CA ASP A 232 -19.23 -25.04 -5.52
C ASP A 232 -19.70 -24.99 -4.06
N ALA A 233 -18.77 -24.75 -3.11
CA ALA A 233 -19.08 -24.58 -1.70
C ALA A 233 -19.96 -23.34 -1.45
N PHE A 234 -19.64 -22.22 -2.09
CA PHE A 234 -20.43 -21.00 -2.02
C PHE A 234 -21.86 -21.18 -2.57
N ASP A 235 -21.99 -21.82 -3.73
CA ASP A 235 -23.28 -22.10 -4.37
C ASP A 235 -24.14 -23.04 -3.50
N ALA A 236 -23.52 -24.06 -2.88
CA ALA A 236 -24.21 -24.94 -1.93
C ALA A 236 -24.69 -24.19 -0.67
N ALA A 237 -23.86 -23.26 -0.16
CA ALA A 237 -24.16 -22.48 1.02
C ALA A 237 -25.26 -21.43 0.80
N THR A 238 -25.37 -20.86 -0.40
CA THR A 238 -26.34 -19.82 -0.74
C THR A 238 -27.62 -20.35 -1.39
N GLY A 239 -27.56 -21.48 -2.10
CA GLY A 239 -28.69 -22.07 -2.82
C GLY A 239 -29.71 -22.82 -1.94
N SER A 240 -29.35 -23.19 -0.72
CA SER A 240 -30.19 -24.00 0.18
C SER A 240 -31.15 -23.20 1.07
N ALA A 241 -30.79 -21.95 1.41
CA ALA A 241 -31.69 -20.94 1.97
C ALA A 241 -31.00 -19.56 1.88
N PRO A 242 -31.61 -18.53 1.26
CA PRO A 242 -30.97 -17.22 1.17
C PRO A 242 -30.73 -16.65 2.58
N PRO A 243 -29.58 -15.98 2.82
CA PRO A 243 -29.25 -15.48 4.14
C PRO A 243 -30.34 -14.54 4.66
N VAL A 244 -30.91 -14.87 5.82
CA VAL A 244 -32.04 -14.10 6.37
C VAL A 244 -31.57 -12.81 7.04
N HIS A 245 -30.36 -12.83 7.62
CA HIS A 245 -29.73 -11.71 8.31
C HIS A 245 -29.01 -10.78 7.33
N ALA A 246 -29.05 -9.46 7.58
CA ALA A 246 -28.43 -8.46 6.72
C ALA A 246 -26.91 -8.67 6.63
N GLU A 247 -26.27 -8.99 7.75
CA GLU A 247 -24.84 -9.25 7.87
C GLU A 247 -24.42 -10.48 7.06
N ALA A 248 -25.27 -11.51 7.03
CA ALA A 248 -25.01 -12.73 6.26
C ALA A 248 -25.21 -12.51 4.74
N ARG A 249 -26.12 -11.62 4.33
CA ARG A 249 -26.27 -11.21 2.92
C ARG A 249 -25.08 -10.41 2.47
N GLU A 250 -24.67 -9.42 3.25
CA GLU A 250 -23.49 -8.62 2.94
C GLU A 250 -22.21 -9.46 2.83
N LEU A 251 -22.07 -10.47 3.70
CA LEU A 251 -20.96 -11.42 3.61
C LEU A 251 -21.05 -12.28 2.34
N ALA A 252 -22.23 -12.77 1.99
CA ALA A 252 -22.45 -13.52 0.76
C ALA A 252 -22.12 -12.68 -0.48
N ASP A 253 -22.56 -11.42 -0.54
CA ASP A 253 -22.26 -10.50 -1.64
C ASP A 253 -20.75 -10.28 -1.80
N THR A 254 -20.01 -10.16 -0.69
CA THR A 254 -18.54 -10.05 -0.74
C THR A 254 -17.86 -11.33 -1.21
N LEU A 255 -18.31 -12.48 -0.73
CA LEU A 255 -17.80 -13.77 -1.17
C LEU A 255 -18.05 -13.99 -2.66
N GLU A 256 -19.24 -13.64 -3.14
CA GLU A 256 -19.58 -13.68 -4.56
C GLU A 256 -18.62 -12.82 -5.39
N GLN A 257 -18.33 -11.60 -4.93
CA GLN A 257 -17.37 -10.71 -5.60
C GLN A 257 -15.95 -11.29 -5.64
N VAL A 258 -15.48 -11.89 -4.55
CA VAL A 258 -14.15 -12.52 -4.49
C VAL A 258 -14.07 -13.75 -5.39
N LEU A 259 -15.09 -14.62 -5.35
CA LEU A 259 -15.07 -15.92 -6.01
C LEU A 259 -15.42 -15.85 -7.50
N HIS A 260 -16.34 -14.98 -7.89
CA HIS A 260 -16.82 -14.88 -9.27
C HIS A 260 -16.31 -13.63 -10.01
N CYS A 261 -15.53 -12.77 -9.33
CA CYS A 261 -14.97 -11.55 -9.90
C CYS A 261 -16.03 -10.71 -10.64
N SER A 262 -17.23 -10.58 -10.07
CA SER A 262 -18.23 -9.65 -10.60
C SER A 262 -17.66 -8.24 -10.48
N ALA A 263 -17.37 -7.59 -11.60
CA ALA A 263 -16.94 -6.20 -11.62
C ALA A 263 -17.99 -5.37 -10.88
N ASN A 264 -17.66 -4.86 -9.69
CA ASN A 264 -18.51 -3.86 -9.08
C ASN A 264 -18.68 -2.73 -10.09
N ALA A 265 -19.93 -2.27 -10.28
CA ALA A 265 -20.27 -1.10 -11.09
C ALA A 265 -19.67 0.23 -10.55
N GLY A 266 -18.74 0.15 -9.59
CA GLY A 266 -18.06 1.24 -8.91
C GLY A 266 -16.53 1.26 -9.09
N GLY A 267 -15.92 0.41 -9.93
CA GLY A 267 -14.48 0.45 -10.22
C GLY A 267 -13.59 -0.06 -9.08
N GLY A 268 -12.55 -0.82 -9.41
CA GLY A 268 -11.61 -1.40 -8.43
C GLY A 268 -10.66 -0.34 -7.85
N ASP A 269 -10.73 -0.15 -6.53
CA ASP A 269 -10.21 1.00 -5.78
C ASP A 269 -8.67 1.08 -5.55
N ILE A 270 -7.83 0.31 -6.26
CA ILE A 270 -6.37 0.50 -6.24
C ILE A 270 -5.79 0.20 -7.64
N PHE A 271 -5.30 1.24 -8.32
CA PHE A 271 -4.84 1.17 -9.71
C PHE A 271 -3.60 2.02 -9.91
N GLY A 272 -2.51 1.66 -9.24
CA GLY A 272 -1.21 2.32 -9.38
C GLY A 272 -1.22 3.84 -9.22
N LEU A 273 -0.05 4.45 -9.33
CA LEU A 273 0.11 5.90 -9.24
C LEU A 273 1.02 6.37 -10.37
N GLN A 274 0.54 7.33 -11.15
CA GLN A 274 1.43 8.12 -11.99
C GLN A 274 2.09 9.19 -11.12
N GLY A 275 3.43 9.27 -11.15
CA GLY A 275 4.16 10.25 -10.35
C GLY A 275 4.55 9.75 -8.95
N PHE A 276 5.05 8.52 -8.86
CA PHE A 276 5.55 7.92 -7.62
C PHE A 276 6.63 8.76 -6.89
N HIS A 277 7.24 9.77 -7.54
CA HIS A 277 8.15 10.71 -6.89
C HIS A 277 7.53 11.40 -5.66
N ARG A 278 6.20 11.64 -5.64
CA ARG A 278 5.51 12.19 -4.46
C ARG A 278 5.45 11.21 -3.29
N VAL A 279 5.21 9.93 -3.58
CA VAL A 279 5.26 8.86 -2.56
C VAL A 279 6.69 8.77 -2.03
N TRP A 280 7.68 8.82 -2.92
CA TRP A 280 9.09 8.84 -2.54
C TRP A 280 9.44 10.00 -1.60
N GLU A 281 9.02 11.24 -1.92
CA GLU A 281 9.22 12.41 -1.06
C GLU A 281 8.59 12.22 0.32
N ALA A 282 7.33 11.76 0.39
CA ALA A 282 6.64 11.51 1.66
C ALA A 282 7.33 10.43 2.50
N VAL A 283 7.77 9.34 1.85
CA VAL A 283 8.49 8.22 2.48
C VAL A 283 9.83 8.69 3.05
N CYS A 284 10.63 9.40 2.25
CA CYS A 284 11.89 9.99 2.68
C CYS A 284 11.71 10.94 3.86
N LEU A 285 10.68 11.78 3.82
CA LEU A 285 10.43 12.74 4.88
C LEU A 285 9.97 12.07 6.19
N ASN A 286 9.16 11.02 6.10
CA ASN A 286 8.79 10.19 7.26
C ASN A 286 10.01 9.49 7.86
N HIS A 287 10.87 8.92 7.00
CA HIS A 287 12.12 8.31 7.43
C HIS A 287 13.04 9.31 8.12
N ALA A 288 13.22 10.51 7.55
CA ALA A 288 14.00 11.57 8.16
C ALA A 288 13.43 12.03 9.51
N LEU A 289 12.09 12.14 9.63
CA LEU A 289 11.46 12.49 10.90
C LEU A 289 11.73 11.44 11.99
N ALA A 290 11.65 10.16 11.65
CA ALA A 290 11.95 9.07 12.57
C ALA A 290 13.45 9.03 12.95
N HIS A 291 14.33 9.32 11.99
CA HIS A 291 15.78 9.24 12.19
C HIS A 291 16.35 10.45 12.96
N PHE A 292 15.98 11.67 12.59
CA PHE A 292 16.53 12.90 13.19
C PHE A 292 15.67 13.48 14.33
N GLY A 293 14.38 13.15 14.36
CA GLY A 293 13.42 13.75 15.27
C GLY A 293 13.00 15.17 14.88
N ALA A 294 11.76 15.54 15.23
CA ALA A 294 11.16 16.82 14.81
C ALA A 294 11.89 18.07 15.34
N ALA A 295 12.62 17.96 16.45
CA ALA A 295 13.29 19.09 17.08
C ALA A 295 14.45 19.64 16.22
N ARG A 296 15.17 18.73 15.56
CA ARG A 296 16.35 18.98 14.72
C ARG A 296 16.01 19.38 13.28
N ILE A 297 14.80 19.11 12.82
CA ILE A 297 14.33 19.57 11.52
C ILE A 297 14.09 21.09 11.59
N LEU A 298 14.87 21.86 10.85
CA LEU A 298 14.75 23.31 10.75
C LEU A 298 13.65 23.71 9.77
N SER A 299 13.63 23.06 8.61
CA SER A 299 12.67 23.28 7.52
C SER A 299 12.50 22.00 6.74
N CYS A 300 11.29 21.71 6.26
CA CYS A 300 11.01 20.61 5.35
C CYS A 300 9.72 20.84 4.58
N ASP A 301 9.46 20.01 3.56
CA ASP A 301 8.18 19.89 2.85
C ASP A 301 7.08 19.23 3.67
N HIS A 302 6.77 19.86 4.80
CA HIS A 302 5.82 19.42 5.82
C HIS A 302 4.39 19.17 5.31
N GLU A 303 4.04 19.65 4.12
CA GLU A 303 2.83 19.28 3.40
C GLU A 303 2.72 17.75 3.20
N LEU A 304 3.87 17.05 3.11
CA LEU A 304 4.02 15.60 3.01
C LEU A 304 4.32 14.91 4.36
N LEU A 305 3.95 15.54 5.48
CA LEU A 305 4.01 14.95 6.82
C LEU A 305 2.65 15.00 7.50
N TYR A 306 1.83 13.97 7.36
CA TYR A 306 0.51 13.93 7.99
C TYR A 306 0.55 14.06 9.53
N GLN A 307 1.48 13.37 10.20
CA GLN A 307 1.58 13.38 11.68
C GLN A 307 2.16 14.67 12.28
N ALA A 308 2.56 15.66 11.49
CA ALA A 308 3.13 16.90 12.02
C ALA A 308 2.08 17.74 12.75
N THR A 309 2.39 18.14 13.99
CA THR A 309 1.55 19.03 14.80
C THR A 309 1.44 20.43 14.18
N PRO A 310 0.36 21.19 14.44
CA PRO A 310 0.24 22.57 13.94
C PRO A 310 1.42 23.47 14.32
N ALA A 311 1.96 23.32 15.54
CA ALA A 311 3.11 24.09 16.01
C ALA A 311 4.39 23.77 15.21
N GLN A 312 4.64 22.49 14.91
CA GLN A 312 5.76 22.08 14.06
C GLN A 312 5.63 22.65 12.65
N ARG A 313 4.45 22.52 12.03
CA ARG A 313 4.17 23.07 10.69
C ARG A 313 4.39 24.58 10.63
N GLN A 314 3.92 25.31 11.64
CA GLN A 314 4.11 26.75 11.73
C GLN A 314 5.59 27.12 11.89
N ARG A 315 6.33 26.41 12.75
CA ARG A 315 7.78 26.60 12.92
C ARG A 315 8.50 26.39 11.59
N TRP A 316 8.30 25.24 10.94
CA TRP A 316 8.97 24.93 9.68
C TRP A 316 8.58 25.90 8.55
N THR A 317 7.31 26.30 8.45
CA THR A 317 6.85 27.29 7.48
C THR A 317 7.51 28.65 7.68
N ARG A 318 7.64 29.08 8.95
CA ARG A 318 8.30 30.34 9.30
C ARG A 318 9.78 30.30 8.92
N THR A 319 10.50 29.27 9.37
CA THR A 319 11.93 29.08 9.05
C THR A 319 12.13 29.04 7.53
N ARG A 320 11.28 28.31 6.81
CA ARG A 320 11.31 28.23 5.34
C ARG A 320 11.19 29.61 4.69
N HIS A 321 10.24 30.44 5.12
CA HIS A 321 10.07 31.79 4.58
C HIS A 321 11.26 32.69 4.92
N GLU A 322 11.76 32.64 6.15
CA GLU A 322 12.89 33.45 6.60
C GLU A 322 14.17 33.14 5.82
N LEU A 323 14.41 31.87 5.51
CA LEU A 323 15.64 31.41 4.83
C LEU A 323 15.55 31.46 3.30
N PHE A 324 14.45 30.98 2.71
CA PHE A 324 14.41 30.63 1.29
C PHE A 324 13.52 31.53 0.42
N ALA A 325 12.69 32.40 1.00
CA ALA A 325 11.81 33.28 0.20
C ALA A 325 12.56 34.27 -0.70
N TRP A 326 13.86 34.48 -0.46
CA TRP A 326 14.69 35.48 -1.14
C TRP A 326 15.38 34.96 -2.41
N ASN A 327 15.12 33.73 -2.84
CA ASN A 327 15.78 33.15 -4.01
C ASN A 327 15.17 33.55 -5.36
N GLY A 328 14.12 34.37 -5.38
CA GLY A 328 13.43 34.85 -6.59
C GLY A 328 12.73 33.76 -7.42
N THR A 329 12.81 32.49 -7.01
CA THR A 329 12.31 31.33 -7.75
C THR A 329 11.26 30.54 -6.97
N ALA A 330 10.97 30.95 -5.73
CA ALA A 330 10.11 30.24 -4.76
C ALA A 330 10.51 28.78 -4.51
N ARG A 331 11.72 28.39 -4.94
CA ARG A 331 12.28 27.06 -4.74
C ARG A 331 12.75 26.87 -3.30
N ARG A 332 12.87 25.64 -2.86
CA ARG A 332 13.30 25.32 -1.50
C ARG A 332 13.85 23.90 -1.45
N PRO A 333 14.75 23.59 -0.50
CA PRO A 333 15.13 22.21 -0.26
C PRO A 333 13.97 21.44 0.36
N ASP A 334 13.92 20.14 0.09
CA ASP A 334 12.91 19.24 0.66
C ASP A 334 13.08 19.10 2.18
N LEU A 335 14.33 19.16 2.67
CA LEU A 335 14.65 19.00 4.08
C LEU A 335 15.96 19.72 4.48
N VAL A 336 15.95 20.35 5.65
CA VAL A 336 17.13 20.91 6.33
C VAL A 336 17.13 20.47 7.78
N VAL A 337 18.22 19.85 8.21
CA VAL A 337 18.41 19.31 9.57
C VAL A 337 19.60 20.00 10.24
N GLU A 338 19.48 20.27 11.53
CA GLU A 338 20.58 20.70 12.38
C GLU A 338 21.20 19.49 13.10
N GLY A 339 22.51 19.32 12.91
CA GLY A 339 23.39 18.39 13.62
C GLY A 339 23.49 18.72 15.10
N GLU A 340 23.86 17.73 15.92
CA GLU A 340 24.12 17.94 17.35
C GLU A 340 25.33 18.86 17.59
N ASP A 341 26.25 18.89 16.64
CA ASP A 341 27.43 19.74 16.60
C ASP A 341 27.18 21.12 15.97
N GLY A 342 25.92 21.44 15.64
CA GLY A 342 25.55 22.71 15.00
C GLY A 342 25.94 22.82 13.53
N ARG A 343 26.32 21.71 12.87
CA ARG A 343 26.38 21.61 11.40
C ARG A 343 24.98 21.51 10.83
N LEU A 344 24.81 21.93 9.58
CA LEU A 344 23.56 21.78 8.86
C LEU A 344 23.70 20.67 7.82
N LEU A 345 22.63 19.91 7.65
CA LEU A 345 22.50 18.92 6.59
C LEU A 345 21.34 19.33 5.69
N LEU A 346 21.66 19.69 4.44
CA LEU A 346 20.70 20.03 3.41
C LEU A 346 20.42 18.81 2.54
N ILE A 347 19.16 18.38 2.48
CA ILE A 347 18.75 17.14 1.81
C ILE A 347 17.69 17.46 0.76
N ASP A 348 17.85 16.85 -0.41
CA ASP A 348 16.93 16.95 -1.54
C ASP A 348 16.57 15.54 -2.02
N PHE A 349 15.28 15.23 -2.07
CA PHE A 349 14.76 13.92 -2.40
C PHE A 349 14.58 13.82 -3.92
N LYS A 350 15.17 12.79 -4.53
CA LYS A 350 15.12 12.62 -5.99
C LYS A 350 14.72 11.22 -6.38
N TYR A 351 13.61 11.11 -7.09
CA TYR A 351 13.19 9.86 -7.71
C TYR A 351 13.66 9.80 -9.17
N SER A 352 14.95 9.47 -9.38
CA SER A 352 15.58 9.38 -10.71
C SER A 352 16.77 8.41 -10.73
N ALA A 353 16.86 7.58 -11.77
CA ALA A 353 17.98 6.65 -11.97
C ALA A 353 19.30 7.38 -12.29
N ALA A 354 19.21 8.65 -12.71
CA ALA A 354 20.38 9.45 -13.06
C ALA A 354 21.37 9.61 -11.89
N TYR A 355 20.88 9.61 -10.64
CA TYR A 355 21.72 9.73 -9.45
C TYR A 355 22.43 8.43 -9.06
N ALA A 356 22.04 7.30 -9.65
CA ALA A 356 22.75 6.03 -9.50
C ALA A 356 23.86 5.84 -10.55
N GLN A 357 23.91 6.70 -11.58
CA GLN A 357 24.86 6.54 -12.68
C GLN A 357 26.27 6.98 -12.30
N ASP A 358 27.25 6.18 -12.68
CA ASP A 358 28.68 6.42 -12.44
C ASP A 358 29.18 7.77 -12.98
N ALA A 359 28.59 8.23 -14.10
CA ALA A 359 28.90 9.52 -14.70
C ALA A 359 28.54 10.70 -13.78
N PHE A 360 27.42 10.60 -13.05
CA PHE A 360 27.01 11.63 -12.11
C PHE A 360 28.04 11.85 -11.01
N PHE A 361 28.77 10.82 -10.57
CA PHE A 361 29.80 10.96 -9.53
C PHE A 361 31.16 11.42 -10.07
N LYS A 362 31.42 11.23 -11.36
CA LYS A 362 32.73 11.54 -12.00
C LYS A 362 32.78 12.94 -12.60
N THR A 363 31.66 13.45 -13.10
CA THR A 363 31.61 14.73 -13.81
C THR A 363 30.42 15.58 -13.38
N ARG A 364 30.66 16.88 -13.15
CA ARG A 364 29.59 17.83 -12.87
C ARG A 364 28.63 17.91 -14.07
N PRO A 365 27.31 17.82 -13.87
CA PRO A 365 26.35 18.03 -14.94
C PRO A 365 26.53 19.41 -15.58
N ALA A 366 26.95 19.43 -16.84
CA ALA A 366 27.17 20.68 -17.58
C ALA A 366 25.84 21.34 -17.95
N ALA A 367 25.83 22.67 -17.98
CA ALA A 367 24.69 23.43 -18.47
C ALA A 367 24.35 22.98 -19.90
N PRO A 368 23.06 22.72 -20.22
CA PRO A 368 22.66 22.31 -21.55
C PRO A 368 23.05 23.38 -22.58
N SER A 369 23.81 22.97 -23.60
CA SER A 369 24.23 23.88 -24.68
C SER A 369 23.06 24.18 -25.60
N THR A 370 22.67 25.46 -25.69
CA THR A 370 21.63 25.91 -26.63
C THR A 370 22.03 25.77 -28.11
N ARG A 371 23.32 25.51 -28.39
CA ARG A 371 23.84 25.33 -29.77
C ARG A 371 23.65 23.92 -30.31
N GLN A 372 23.41 22.93 -29.45
CA GLN A 372 23.12 21.55 -29.87
C GLN A 372 21.61 21.34 -29.84
N GLN A 373 20.93 21.64 -30.95
CA GLN A 373 19.53 21.28 -31.07
C GLN A 373 19.38 19.75 -31.15
N PRO A 374 18.56 19.14 -30.28
CA PRO A 374 18.31 17.70 -30.32
C PRO A 374 17.70 17.32 -31.66
N LYS A 375 18.29 16.34 -32.35
CA LYS A 375 17.84 15.90 -33.69
C LYS A 375 16.86 14.74 -33.61
N THR A 376 16.92 13.97 -32.53
CA THR A 376 16.05 12.82 -32.28
C THR A 376 15.33 12.95 -30.94
N TRP A 377 14.27 12.17 -30.75
CA TRP A 377 13.58 12.07 -29.47
C TRP A 377 14.50 11.58 -28.34
N GLN A 378 15.44 10.67 -28.64
CA GLN A 378 16.42 10.18 -27.67
C GLN A 378 17.42 11.27 -27.27
N ASP A 379 17.86 12.11 -28.22
CA ASP A 379 18.70 13.27 -27.91
C ASP A 379 17.94 14.29 -27.06
N TRP A 380 16.65 14.48 -27.34
CA TRP A 380 15.80 15.38 -26.55
C TRP A 380 15.67 14.89 -25.10
N ARG A 381 15.46 13.58 -24.90
CA ARG A 381 15.44 12.98 -23.56
C ARG A 381 16.74 13.22 -22.80
N LYS A 382 17.89 12.91 -23.41
CA LYS A 382 19.21 13.15 -22.79
C LYS A 382 19.44 14.62 -22.46
N PHE A 383 19.02 15.52 -23.35
CA PHE A 383 19.08 16.96 -23.11
C PHE A 383 18.25 17.37 -21.88
N CYS A 384 17.01 16.89 -21.77
CA CYS A 384 16.14 17.15 -20.62
C CYS A 384 16.71 16.59 -19.31
N GLU A 385 17.23 15.36 -19.32
CA GLU A 385 17.89 14.76 -18.14
C GLU A 385 19.08 15.60 -17.69
N GLN A 386 19.95 15.99 -18.62
CA GLN A 386 21.11 16.82 -18.31
C GLN A 386 20.70 18.20 -17.78
N ALA A 387 19.70 18.83 -18.40
CA ALA A 387 19.16 20.11 -17.96
C ALA A 387 18.61 20.03 -16.53
N LYS A 388 17.87 18.96 -16.22
CA LYS A 388 17.31 18.70 -14.89
C LYS A 388 18.42 18.49 -13.86
N LEU A 389 19.37 17.61 -14.13
CA LEU A 389 20.53 17.37 -13.24
C LEU A 389 21.30 18.66 -12.96
N HIS A 390 21.60 19.45 -13.99
CA HIS A 390 22.28 20.73 -13.83
C HIS A 390 21.48 21.70 -12.95
N GLN A 391 20.17 21.77 -13.19
CA GLN A 391 19.26 22.63 -12.42
C GLN A 391 19.13 22.19 -10.96
N ASP A 392 19.13 20.89 -10.68
CA ASP A 392 19.10 20.35 -9.32
C ASP A 392 20.38 20.75 -8.57
N ILE A 393 21.57 20.56 -9.17
CA ILE A 393 22.83 21.01 -8.57
C ILE A 393 22.85 22.52 -8.31
N ALA A 394 22.44 23.33 -9.30
CA ALA A 394 22.38 24.78 -9.14
C ALA A 394 21.41 25.21 -8.02
N SER A 395 20.32 24.48 -7.83
CA SER A 395 19.35 24.75 -6.75
C SER A 395 19.96 24.46 -5.38
N LEU A 396 20.67 23.34 -5.22
CA LEU A 396 21.37 22.99 -3.97
C LEU A 396 22.43 24.04 -3.60
N GLU A 397 23.20 24.51 -4.57
CA GLU A 397 24.19 25.58 -4.36
C GLU A 397 23.53 26.88 -3.89
N ALA A 398 22.41 27.25 -4.51
CA ALA A 398 21.64 28.42 -4.09
C ALA A 398 21.09 28.28 -2.67
N TYR A 399 20.57 27.11 -2.30
CA TYR A 399 20.06 26.87 -0.95
C TYR A 399 21.17 26.92 0.11
N ARG A 400 22.32 26.29 -0.18
CA ARG A 400 23.51 26.33 0.68
C ARG A 400 23.97 27.77 0.90
N TRP A 401 24.06 28.57 -0.15
CA TRP A 401 24.39 29.99 -0.04
C TRP A 401 23.40 30.75 0.85
N LEU A 402 22.09 30.50 0.71
CA LEU A 402 21.07 31.14 1.55
C LEU A 402 21.21 30.75 3.03
N LEU A 403 21.51 29.49 3.33
CA LEU A 403 21.78 29.05 4.70
C LEU A 403 23.00 29.75 5.30
N MET A 404 24.09 29.87 4.53
CA MET A 404 25.28 30.61 4.96
C MET A 404 24.96 32.08 5.29
N GLN A 405 24.26 32.76 4.38
CA GLN A 405 23.96 34.19 4.53
C GLN A 405 22.91 34.49 5.60
N ARG A 406 21.84 33.69 5.69
CA ARG A 406 20.66 34.00 6.49
C ARG A 406 20.62 33.29 7.82
N HIS A 407 21.11 32.05 7.89
CA HIS A 407 21.11 31.27 9.12
C HIS A 407 22.43 31.39 9.88
N LEU A 408 23.55 31.03 9.24
CA LEU A 408 24.87 31.03 9.88
C LEU A 408 25.44 32.45 10.04
N LYS A 409 25.07 33.38 9.14
CA LYS A 409 25.66 34.72 9.04
C LYS A 409 27.19 34.66 8.92
N SER A 410 27.68 33.62 8.25
CA SER A 410 29.10 33.35 8.05
C SER A 410 29.33 32.80 6.64
N HIS A 411 30.59 32.78 6.23
CA HIS A 411 31.02 32.12 4.98
C HIS A 411 31.61 30.72 5.24
N GLU A 412 31.27 30.12 6.39
CA GLU A 412 31.75 28.79 6.81
C GLU A 412 31.03 27.70 6.03
N GLU A 413 31.56 27.47 4.83
CA GLU A 413 31.13 26.44 3.89
C GLU A 413 31.19 25.02 4.47
N ASP A 414 32.12 24.80 5.40
CA ASP A 414 32.34 23.55 6.08
C ASP A 414 31.25 23.18 7.05
N ARG A 415 30.35 24.10 7.41
CA ARG A 415 29.25 23.83 8.34
C ARG A 415 27.98 23.32 7.67
N ILE A 416 27.98 23.15 6.34
CA ILE A 416 26.79 22.69 5.61
C ILE A 416 27.17 21.50 4.72
N ASP A 417 26.67 20.33 5.09
CA ASP A 417 26.72 19.11 4.30
C ASP A 417 25.50 19.04 3.37
N VAL A 418 25.69 18.48 2.17
CA VAL A 418 24.63 18.40 1.15
C VAL A 418 24.44 16.95 0.73
N GLU A 419 23.20 16.47 0.78
CA GLU A 419 22.84 15.12 0.38
C GLU A 419 21.69 15.13 -0.64
N ILE A 420 21.78 14.23 -1.62
CA ILE A 420 20.64 13.84 -2.45
C ILE A 420 20.20 12.46 -2.01
N TRP A 421 18.94 12.29 -1.63
CA TRP A 421 18.40 10.97 -1.31
C TRP A 421 17.67 10.39 -2.51
N ALA A 422 18.19 9.27 -3.02
CA ALA A 422 17.70 8.61 -4.20
C ALA A 422 17.28 7.16 -3.89
N PRO A 423 16.32 6.60 -4.65
CA PRO A 423 15.99 5.19 -4.55
C PRO A 423 17.20 4.32 -4.94
N GLY A 424 17.46 3.31 -4.12
CA GLY A 424 18.44 2.25 -4.39
C GLY A 424 17.90 0.88 -4.01
N GLN A 425 18.62 -0.15 -4.46
CA GLN A 425 18.37 -1.55 -4.04
C GLN A 425 18.85 -1.79 -2.62
N GLU A 426 19.94 -1.12 -2.24
CA GLU A 426 20.56 -1.19 -0.93
C GLU A 426 20.86 0.22 -0.41
N ASP A 427 20.99 0.34 0.91
CA ASP A 427 21.46 1.57 1.52
C ASP A 427 22.91 1.80 1.14
N GLY A 428 23.22 3.04 0.75
CA GLY A 428 24.56 3.41 0.33
C GLY A 428 24.78 4.90 0.38
N GLN A 429 26.04 5.31 0.43
CA GLN A 429 26.40 6.71 0.34
C GLN A 429 27.65 6.86 -0.51
N ARG A 430 27.60 7.78 -1.48
CA ARG A 430 28.72 8.03 -2.38
C ARG A 430 28.90 9.52 -2.60
N ALA A 431 30.11 10.01 -2.37
CA ALA A 431 30.48 11.40 -2.61
C ALA A 431 30.70 11.68 -4.10
N CYS A 432 30.38 12.90 -4.53
CA CYS A 432 30.61 13.38 -5.89
C CYS A 432 32.07 13.84 -6.08
N ALA A 433 32.86 13.08 -6.86
CA ALA A 433 34.31 13.31 -6.99
C ALA A 433 34.67 14.61 -7.74
N TRP A 434 33.79 15.09 -8.61
CA TRP A 434 34.00 16.34 -9.37
C TRP A 434 33.97 17.60 -8.50
N GLN A 435 33.58 17.50 -7.22
CA GLN A 435 33.71 18.61 -6.28
C GLN A 435 35.15 18.84 -5.79
N ALA A 436 36.01 17.81 -5.87
CA ALA A 436 37.44 17.97 -5.63
C ALA A 436 38.17 18.61 -6.82
N TRP A 437 37.49 18.77 -7.96
CA TRP A 437 38.04 19.28 -9.21
C TRP A 437 37.46 20.67 -9.46
N GLY A 438 38.07 21.69 -8.86
CA GLY A 438 37.84 23.07 -9.29
C GLY A 438 38.10 23.20 -10.79
N GLU A 439 37.26 23.96 -11.50
CA GLU A 439 37.24 24.12 -12.97
C GLU A 439 38.55 24.66 -13.59
N SER A 440 39.62 24.82 -12.82
CA SER A 440 40.93 25.33 -13.22
C SER A 440 42.11 24.39 -12.99
N GLY A 441 41.90 23.17 -12.47
CA GLY A 441 42.99 22.18 -12.30
C GLY A 441 44.15 22.63 -11.41
N ARG A 442 43.98 23.66 -10.57
CA ARG A 442 44.96 24.10 -9.57
C ARG A 442 44.28 24.36 -8.22
N LEU A 443 44.81 23.74 -7.17
CA LEU A 443 44.60 24.14 -5.77
C LEU A 443 45.43 25.40 -5.49
N PRO A 444 44.91 26.39 -4.74
CA PRO A 444 44.65 26.23 -3.31
C PRO A 444 43.32 26.82 -2.79
N GLY A 445 42.69 26.12 -1.84
CA GLY A 445 41.94 26.78 -0.76
C GLY A 445 40.44 27.03 -0.89
N THR A 446 39.68 26.26 -1.66
CA THR A 446 38.20 26.22 -1.50
C THR A 446 37.70 24.78 -1.45
N THR A 447 37.60 24.25 -0.23
CA THR A 447 36.99 22.96 0.08
C THR A 447 35.48 23.07 -0.06
N PHE A 448 34.92 22.69 -1.22
CA PHE A 448 33.50 22.32 -1.26
C PHE A 448 33.33 21.06 -0.41
N HIS A 449 32.63 21.17 0.72
CA HIS A 449 32.28 20.03 1.56
C HIS A 449 31.20 19.19 0.84
N GLN A 450 31.34 17.86 0.95
CA GLN A 450 30.94 16.91 -0.10
C GLN A 450 29.42 16.80 -0.29
N LEU A 451 28.93 17.14 -1.48
CA LEU A 451 27.69 16.59 -2.02
C LEU A 451 27.86 15.08 -2.10
N SER A 452 26.97 14.38 -1.42
CA SER A 452 26.86 12.94 -1.56
C SER A 452 25.46 12.54 -2.01
N VAL A 453 25.39 11.42 -2.73
CA VAL A 453 24.13 10.75 -3.00
C VAL A 453 24.01 9.63 -1.97
N ARG A 454 22.96 9.70 -1.16
CA ARG A 454 22.54 8.60 -0.29
C ARG A 454 21.48 7.81 -1.03
N THR A 455 21.78 6.55 -1.34
CA THR A 455 20.76 5.62 -1.82
C THR A 455 20.07 5.01 -0.62
N LEU A 456 18.73 4.95 -0.65
CA LEU A 456 17.94 4.29 0.38
C LEU A 456 17.31 3.03 -0.22
N ALA A 457 17.43 1.91 0.49
CA ALA A 457 16.88 0.62 0.09
C ALA A 457 15.36 0.74 -0.03
N THR A 458 14.87 0.78 -1.28
CA THR A 458 13.50 1.21 -1.57
C THR A 458 12.47 0.27 -0.96
N ALA A 459 12.73 -1.04 -0.99
CA ALA A 459 11.83 -2.01 -0.37
C ALA A 459 11.75 -1.84 1.16
N ASP A 460 12.89 -1.56 1.81
CA ASP A 460 12.96 -1.42 3.27
C ASP A 460 12.31 -0.13 3.74
N ILE A 461 12.62 1.00 3.10
CA ILE A 461 12.06 2.30 3.50
C ILE A 461 10.54 2.35 3.29
N LEU A 462 10.01 1.69 2.25
CA LEU A 462 8.57 1.54 2.04
C LEU A 462 7.90 0.65 3.09
N ARG A 463 8.58 -0.42 3.54
CA ARG A 463 8.11 -1.25 4.67
C ARG A 463 8.04 -0.43 5.95
N HIS A 464 9.09 0.35 6.26
CA HIS A 464 9.07 1.26 7.40
C HIS A 464 7.97 2.32 7.28
N TYR A 465 7.76 2.86 6.07
CA TYR A 465 6.68 3.80 5.80
C TYR A 465 5.30 3.17 5.93
N THR A 466 5.12 1.85 5.91
CA THR A 466 3.81 1.21 6.16
C THR A 466 3.70 0.60 7.55
N ALA A 467 4.74 0.68 8.37
CA ALA A 467 4.72 0.20 9.75
C ALA A 467 3.66 0.96 10.56
N GLY A 468 2.78 0.22 11.24
CA GLY A 468 1.68 0.76 12.04
C GLY A 468 0.53 1.36 11.22
N PHE A 469 0.58 1.32 9.89
CA PHE A 469 -0.58 1.65 9.06
C PHE A 469 -1.55 0.48 9.04
N SER A 470 -2.77 0.70 9.53
CA SER A 470 -3.83 -0.29 9.35
C SER A 470 -4.56 -0.08 8.02
N LEU A 471 -4.43 -1.07 7.14
CA LEU A 471 -5.16 -1.20 5.87
C LEU A 471 -6.59 -1.70 6.10
N PHE A 472 -6.81 -2.53 7.13
CA PHE A 472 -8.08 -3.21 7.39
C PHE A 472 -8.95 -2.58 8.49
N ALA A 473 -8.55 -1.42 9.02
CA ALA A 473 -9.34 -0.62 9.96
C ALA A 473 -10.29 0.38 9.30
#